data_AF-A0A961S5P5-F1
#
_entry.id   AF-A0A961S5P5-F1
#
_cell.length_a   1.000
_cell.length_b   1.000
_cell.length_c   1.000
_cell.angle_alpha   90.00
_cell.angle_beta   90.00
_cell.angle_gamma   90.00
#
_symmetry.space_group_name_H-M   'P 1'
#
loop_
_entity.id
_entity.type
_entity.pdbx_description
1 polymer ?
#
loop_
_entity_poly.entity_id
_entity_poly.type
_entity_poly.pdbx_seq_one_letter_code
_entity_poly.pdbx_strand_id
1 'polypeptide(L)'
;VMQTGPSLRETIGSLIDGIWTLVVYVGGTFWLFAGVDPWLIAPIAVWLVFYFVTIWKLVPPVRQRSAAVAEASSGLSGRIVDSYTNIQSVKLFAPAEREDAFVLAGFRAHLDAFLDFARTMATLMVSLTTMNSALIVSVCGLAVWLWSVGSISVGAIALATTLVLRLNQMSNMILRQITSLFENVGSVQN
;
A
#
# COMPACT_ATOMS: atom_id res chain seq x y z
N VAL A 1 15.18 -17.87 6.19
CA VAL A 1 14.37 -19.12 6.32
C VAL A 1 13.60 -19.25 7.65
N MET A 2 14.22 -19.10 8.83
CA MET A 2 13.54 -19.31 10.13
C MET A 2 12.49 -18.24 10.50
N GLN A 3 12.58 -17.03 9.93
CA GLN A 3 11.61 -15.94 10.13
C GLN A 3 10.53 -15.86 9.03
N THR A 4 10.70 -16.60 7.93
CA THR A 4 9.84 -16.56 6.74
C THR A 4 8.39 -16.95 7.03
N GLY A 5 8.18 -18.04 7.78
CA GLY A 5 6.84 -18.52 8.16
C GLY A 5 6.08 -17.54 9.07
N PRO A 6 6.71 -17.05 10.17
CA PRO A 6 6.12 -16.05 11.04
C PRO A 6 5.76 -14.74 10.32
N SER A 7 6.66 -14.15 9.52
CA SER A 7 6.43 -12.87 8.85
C SER A 7 5.30 -12.95 7.81
N LEU A 8 5.23 -14.05 7.07
CA LEU A 8 4.15 -14.26 6.09
C LEU A 8 2.80 -14.43 6.79
N ARG A 9 2.75 -15.21 7.87
CA ARG A 9 1.54 -15.39 8.69
C ARG A 9 1.08 -14.07 9.31
N GLU A 10 2.00 -13.30 9.87
CA GLU A 10 1.71 -12.00 10.47
C GLU A 10 1.16 -11.03 9.42
N THR A 11 1.74 -11.02 8.22
CA THR A 11 1.26 -10.11 7.17
C THR A 11 -0.12 -10.50 6.65
N ILE A 12 -0.37 -11.80 6.41
CA ILE A 12 -1.69 -12.30 6.00
C ILE A 12 -2.73 -12.02 7.09
N GLY A 13 -2.38 -12.28 8.36
CA GLY A 13 -3.25 -11.99 9.50
C GLY A 13 -3.58 -10.51 9.59
N SER A 14 -2.58 -9.64 9.47
CA SER A 14 -2.75 -8.19 9.50
C SER A 14 -3.66 -7.69 8.37
N LEU A 15 -3.52 -8.25 7.15
CA LEU A 15 -4.39 -7.92 6.01
C LEU A 15 -5.85 -8.33 6.25
N ILE A 16 -6.07 -9.55 6.77
CA ILE A 16 -7.41 -10.03 7.11
C ILE A 16 -8.03 -9.15 8.18
N ASP A 17 -7.30 -8.85 9.25
CA ASP A 17 -7.75 -7.96 10.33
C ASP A 17 -8.06 -6.55 9.81
N GLY A 18 -7.24 -6.03 8.89
CA GLY A 18 -7.44 -4.73 8.26
C GLY A 18 -8.74 -4.68 7.43
N ILE A 19 -8.97 -5.70 6.59
CA ILE A 19 -10.19 -5.80 5.78
C ILE A 19 -11.41 -6.00 6.67
N TRP A 20 -11.34 -6.89 7.67
CA TRP A 20 -12.43 -7.15 8.60
C TRP A 20 -12.81 -5.88 9.37
N THR A 21 -11.82 -5.19 9.92
CA THR A 21 -12.03 -3.93 10.65
C THR A 21 -12.66 -2.88 9.73
N LEU A 22 -12.21 -2.75 8.47
CA LEU A 22 -12.81 -1.84 7.50
C LEU A 22 -14.29 -2.16 7.25
N VAL A 23 -14.63 -3.43 7.02
CA VAL A 23 -16.01 -3.86 6.74
C VAL A 23 -16.92 -3.57 7.94
N VAL A 24 -16.49 -3.94 9.15
CA VAL A 24 -17.26 -3.66 10.37
C VAL A 24 -17.43 -2.16 10.59
N TYR A 25 -16.39 -1.37 10.34
CA TYR A 25 -16.43 0.08 10.54
C TYR A 25 -17.34 0.80 9.54
N VAL A 26 -17.25 0.42 8.26
CA VAL A 26 -18.16 0.91 7.22
C VAL A 26 -19.59 0.52 7.57
N GLY A 27 -19.84 -0.76 7.91
CA GLY A 27 -21.17 -1.22 8.29
C GLY A 27 -21.75 -0.44 9.48
N GLY A 28 -20.94 -0.22 10.53
CA GLY A 28 -21.33 0.60 11.69
C GLY A 28 -21.60 2.06 11.33
N THR A 29 -20.81 2.65 10.42
CA THR A 29 -20.99 4.02 9.95
C THR A 29 -22.31 4.16 9.18
N PHE A 30 -22.62 3.23 8.28
CA PHE A 30 -23.89 3.21 7.55
C PHE A 30 -25.07 3.07 8.53
N TRP A 31 -24.97 2.19 9.52
CA TRP A 31 -26.02 2.00 10.52
C TRP A 31 -26.26 3.26 11.37
N LEU A 32 -25.19 3.92 11.82
CA LEU A 32 -25.28 5.18 12.58
C LEU A 32 -25.90 6.30 11.76
N PHE A 33 -25.49 6.46 10.49
CA PHE A 33 -25.98 7.55 9.65
C PHE A 33 -27.39 7.32 9.10
N ALA A 34 -27.84 6.07 8.97
CA ALA A 34 -29.22 5.77 8.61
C ALA A 34 -30.23 6.36 9.61
N GLY A 35 -29.83 6.53 10.87
CA GLY A 35 -30.65 7.17 11.91
C GLY A 35 -30.52 8.70 12.00
N VAL A 36 -29.55 9.31 11.31
CA VAL A 36 -29.30 10.76 11.37
C VAL A 36 -29.84 11.45 10.12
N ASP A 37 -29.24 11.17 8.96
CA ASP A 37 -29.66 11.73 7.68
C ASP A 37 -29.07 10.87 6.54
N PRO A 38 -29.91 10.37 5.61
CA PRO A 38 -29.46 9.56 4.48
C PRO A 38 -28.44 10.26 3.57
N TRP A 39 -28.41 11.60 3.55
CA TRP A 39 -27.49 12.36 2.70
C TRP A 39 -26.02 12.19 3.09
N LEU A 40 -25.70 11.88 4.34
CA LEU A 40 -24.31 11.60 4.76
C LEU A 40 -23.79 10.25 4.24
N ILE A 41 -24.68 9.34 3.84
CA ILE A 41 -24.29 8.02 3.35
C ILE A 41 -23.77 8.13 1.91
N ALA A 42 -24.31 9.04 1.10
CA ALA A 42 -23.99 9.14 -0.32
C ALA A 42 -22.49 9.35 -0.62
N PRO A 43 -21.77 10.29 0.03
CA PRO A 43 -20.33 10.46 -0.20
C PRO A 43 -19.51 9.24 0.20
N ILE A 44 -19.89 8.57 1.29
CA ILE A 44 -19.20 7.37 1.78
C ILE A 44 -19.42 6.20 0.81
N ALA A 45 -20.64 6.01 0.31
CA ALA A 45 -20.96 4.98 -0.67
C ALA A 45 -20.18 5.20 -1.97
N VAL A 46 -20.15 6.45 -2.48
CA VAL A 46 -19.36 6.82 -3.66
C VAL A 46 -17.88 6.55 -3.43
N TRP A 47 -17.33 6.99 -2.29
CA TRP A 47 -15.94 6.74 -1.95
C TRP A 47 -15.62 5.25 -1.84
N LEU A 48 -16.53 4.44 -1.29
CA LEU A 48 -16.34 2.99 -1.15
C LEU A 48 -16.25 2.30 -2.52
N VAL A 49 -17.09 2.70 -3.48
CA VAL A 49 -17.00 2.22 -4.85
C VAL A 49 -15.67 2.60 -5.48
N PHE A 50 -15.25 3.88 -5.36
CA PHE A 50 -13.95 4.32 -5.89
C PHE A 50 -12.77 3.64 -5.20
N TYR A 51 -12.85 3.38 -3.90
CA TYR A 51 -11.85 2.66 -3.13
C TYR A 51 -11.70 1.23 -3.65
N PHE A 52 -12.81 0.53 -3.86
CA PHE A 52 -12.80 -0.83 -4.42
C PHE A 52 -12.21 -0.87 -5.83
N VAL A 53 -12.58 0.08 -6.70
CA VAL A 53 -12.03 0.22 -8.05
C VAL A 53 -10.52 0.50 -8.01
N THR A 54 -10.08 1.37 -7.10
CA THR A 54 -8.66 1.71 -6.93
C THR A 54 -7.86 0.50 -6.49
N ILE A 55 -8.36 -0.25 -5.49
CA ILE A 55 -7.73 -1.51 -5.07
C ILE A 55 -7.63 -2.48 -6.23
N TRP A 56 -8.74 -2.70 -6.95
CA TRP A 56 -8.78 -3.71 -8.00
C TRP A 56 -7.88 -3.37 -9.20
N LYS A 57 -7.76 -2.08 -9.54
CA LYS A 57 -6.92 -1.64 -10.67
C LYS A 57 -5.46 -1.42 -10.32
N LEU A 58 -5.16 -0.83 -9.16
CA LEU A 58 -3.80 -0.37 -8.83
C LEU A 58 -3.00 -1.38 -8.00
N VAL A 59 -3.63 -2.30 -7.27
CA VAL A 59 -2.91 -3.34 -6.51
C VAL A 59 -2.23 -4.39 -7.39
N PRO A 60 -2.83 -4.92 -8.48
CA PRO A 60 -2.18 -5.93 -9.31
C PRO A 60 -0.85 -5.48 -9.95
N PRO A 61 -0.73 -4.26 -10.50
CA PRO A 61 0.55 -3.74 -11.00
C PRO A 61 1.63 -3.63 -9.92
N VAL A 62 1.27 -3.21 -8.70
CA VAL A 62 2.22 -3.13 -7.56
C VAL A 62 2.76 -4.52 -7.25
N ARG A 63 1.90 -5.55 -7.24
CA ARG A 63 2.30 -6.95 -7.04
C ARG A 63 3.29 -7.43 -8.09
N GLN A 64 3.02 -7.17 -9.38
CA GLN A 64 3.89 -7.61 -10.47
C GLN A 64 5.27 -6.95 -10.40
N ARG A 65 5.32 -5.64 -10.12
CA ARG A 65 6.58 -4.89 -10.03
C ARG A 65 7.38 -5.23 -8.77
N SER A 66 6.71 -5.49 -7.66
CA SER A 66 7.37 -6.01 -6.44
C SER A 66 8.07 -7.35 -6.71
N ALA A 67 7.43 -8.27 -7.43
CA ALA A 67 8.05 -9.53 -7.82
C ALA A 67 9.28 -9.33 -8.73
N ALA A 68 9.24 -8.36 -9.65
CA ALA A 68 10.39 -8.02 -10.49
C ALA A 68 11.58 -7.47 -9.69
N VAL A 69 11.30 -6.64 -8.66
CA VAL A 69 12.34 -6.16 -7.73
C VAL A 69 12.96 -7.32 -6.96
N ALA A 70 12.14 -8.25 -6.45
CA ALA A 70 12.60 -9.43 -5.73
C ALA A 70 13.53 -10.31 -6.58
N GLU A 71 13.14 -10.58 -7.83
CA GLU A 71 13.95 -11.34 -8.80
C GLU A 71 15.30 -10.64 -9.07
N ALA A 72 15.28 -9.33 -9.32
CA ALA A 72 16.49 -8.55 -9.56
C ALA A 72 17.42 -8.50 -8.32
N SER A 73 16.85 -8.45 -7.11
CA SER A 73 17.60 -8.53 -5.84
C SER A 73 18.26 -9.89 -5.65
N SER A 74 17.56 -11.00 -5.92
CA SER A 74 18.13 -12.35 -5.84
C SER A 74 19.27 -12.53 -6.84
N GLY A 75 19.07 -12.07 -8.08
CA GLY A 75 20.12 -12.07 -9.10
C GLY A 75 21.35 -11.24 -8.71
N LEU A 76 21.16 -10.06 -8.11
CA LEU A 76 22.26 -9.22 -7.61
C LEU A 76 23.02 -9.92 -6.48
N SER A 77 22.32 -10.49 -5.49
CA SER A 77 22.95 -11.24 -4.39
C SER A 77 23.74 -12.45 -4.91
N GLY A 78 23.20 -13.19 -5.88
CA GLY A 78 23.89 -14.31 -6.52
C GLY A 78 25.19 -13.88 -7.21
N ARG A 79 25.18 -12.75 -7.93
CA ARG A 79 26.39 -12.19 -8.56
C ARG A 79 27.42 -11.73 -7.53
N ILE A 80 26.98 -11.13 -6.42
CA ILE A 80 27.88 -10.71 -5.34
C ILE A 80 28.54 -11.95 -4.70
N VAL A 81 27.77 -12.97 -4.36
CA VAL A 81 28.28 -14.22 -3.74
C VAL A 81 29.26 -14.92 -4.67
N ASP A 82 29.00 -14.98 -5.97
CA ASP A 82 29.90 -15.59 -6.96
C ASP A 82 31.25 -14.84 -7.05
N SER A 83 31.21 -13.50 -7.15
CA SER A 83 32.42 -12.66 -7.11
C SER A 83 33.22 -12.83 -5.81
N TYR A 84 32.56 -13.00 -4.66
CA TYR A 84 33.26 -13.28 -3.40
C TYR A 84 33.86 -14.69 -3.36
N THR A 85 33.13 -15.69 -3.84
CA THR A 85 33.55 -17.10 -3.81
C THR A 85 34.70 -17.35 -4.79
N ASN A 86 34.73 -16.64 -5.92
CA ASN A 86 35.72 -16.84 -6.98
C ASN A 86 36.78 -15.73 -7.05
N ILE A 87 36.93 -14.93 -5.99
CA ILE A 87 37.79 -13.74 -5.93
C ILE A 87 39.27 -14.01 -6.24
N GLN A 88 39.76 -15.22 -5.94
CA GLN A 88 41.13 -15.64 -6.24
C GLN A 88 41.33 -15.89 -7.75
N SER A 89 40.38 -16.55 -8.40
CA SER A 89 40.42 -16.83 -9.84
C SER A 89 40.29 -15.55 -10.67
N VAL A 90 39.42 -14.63 -10.23
CA VAL A 90 39.21 -13.33 -10.87
C VAL A 90 40.49 -12.52 -10.92
N LYS A 91 41.20 -12.40 -9.79
CA LYS A 91 42.46 -11.64 -9.72
C LYS A 91 43.61 -12.26 -10.52
N LEU A 92 43.55 -13.56 -10.81
CA LEU A 92 44.59 -14.29 -11.53
C LEU A 92 44.33 -14.40 -13.04
N PHE A 93 43.06 -14.32 -13.50
CA PHE A 93 42.71 -14.66 -14.88
C PHE A 93 41.67 -13.76 -15.56
N ALA A 94 40.98 -12.86 -14.85
CA ALA A 94 39.94 -12.00 -15.43
C ALA A 94 40.42 -10.53 -15.57
N PRO A 95 40.15 -9.86 -16.71
CA PRO A 95 40.35 -8.42 -16.81
C PRO A 95 39.40 -7.69 -15.85
N ALA A 96 39.93 -6.84 -14.96
CA ALA A 96 39.16 -6.13 -13.93
C ALA A 96 37.95 -5.37 -14.48
N GLU A 97 38.04 -4.81 -15.70
CA GLU A 97 36.93 -4.10 -16.36
C GLU A 97 35.70 -4.98 -16.65
N ARG A 98 35.89 -6.30 -16.81
CA ARG A 98 34.82 -7.24 -17.15
C ARG A 98 34.05 -7.70 -15.91
N GLU A 99 34.72 -7.76 -14.76
CA GLU A 99 34.15 -7.99 -13.43
C GLU A 99 33.26 -6.81 -13.01
N ASP A 100 33.80 -5.59 -13.10
CA ASP A 100 33.09 -4.37 -12.73
C ASP A 100 31.83 -4.18 -13.58
N ALA A 101 31.92 -4.44 -14.89
CA ALA A 101 30.77 -4.40 -15.78
C ALA A 101 29.68 -5.42 -15.42
N PHE A 102 30.07 -6.62 -14.95
CA PHE A 102 29.14 -7.69 -14.56
C PHE A 102 28.35 -7.35 -13.28
N VAL A 103 29.05 -6.83 -12.27
CA VAL A 103 28.44 -6.36 -11.01
C VAL A 103 27.57 -5.12 -11.27
N LEU A 104 28.08 -4.15 -12.04
CA LEU A 104 27.35 -2.93 -12.40
C LEU A 104 26.06 -3.22 -13.16
N ALA A 105 26.07 -4.22 -14.06
CA ALA A 105 24.86 -4.65 -14.77
C ALA A 105 23.80 -5.21 -13.81
N GLY A 106 24.21 -5.88 -12.72
CA GLY A 106 23.30 -6.37 -11.68
C GLY A 106 22.65 -5.22 -10.89
N PHE A 107 23.48 -4.24 -10.50
CA PHE A 107 23.00 -3.05 -9.80
C PHE A 107 22.03 -2.22 -10.66
N ARG A 108 22.32 -2.03 -11.96
CA ARG A 108 21.42 -1.31 -12.87
C ARG A 108 20.07 -2.01 -13.01
N ALA A 109 20.06 -3.32 -13.22
CA ALA A 109 18.82 -4.09 -13.31
C ALA A 109 17.96 -3.99 -12.03
N HIS A 110 18.60 -4.01 -10.85
CA HIS A 110 17.91 -3.80 -9.58
C HIS A 110 17.35 -2.37 -9.45
N LEU A 111 18.15 -1.35 -9.78
CA LEU A 111 17.73 0.05 -9.74
C LEU A 111 16.55 0.34 -10.67
N ASP A 112 16.57 -0.16 -11.89
CA ASP A 112 15.49 0.05 -12.87
C ASP A 112 14.19 -0.59 -12.36
N ALA A 113 14.24 -1.83 -11.87
CA ALA A 113 13.09 -2.50 -11.27
C ALA A 113 12.56 -1.74 -10.04
N PHE A 114 13.45 -1.24 -9.19
CA PHE A 114 13.09 -0.48 -7.99
C PHE A 114 12.41 0.85 -8.33
N LEU A 115 12.94 1.60 -9.30
CA LEU A 115 12.36 2.87 -9.73
C LEU A 115 10.97 2.66 -10.35
N ASP A 116 10.77 1.60 -11.12
CA ASP A 116 9.46 1.28 -11.70
C ASP A 116 8.45 0.87 -10.63
N PHE A 117 8.86 0.10 -9.63
CA PHE A 117 8.04 -0.21 -8.46
C PHE A 117 7.68 1.07 -7.69
N ALA A 118 8.67 1.91 -7.37
CA ALA A 118 8.50 3.15 -6.62
C ALA A 118 7.53 4.13 -7.30
N ARG A 119 7.60 4.27 -8.64
CA ARG A 119 6.67 5.13 -9.41
C ARG A 119 5.22 4.67 -9.31
N THR A 120 4.97 3.37 -9.42
CA THR A 120 3.59 2.84 -9.29
C THR A 120 3.11 2.87 -7.85
N MET A 121 3.98 2.63 -6.87
CA MET A 121 3.65 2.81 -5.46
C MET A 121 3.28 4.27 -5.18
N ALA A 122 4.09 5.23 -5.63
CA ALA A 122 3.79 6.65 -5.49
C ALA A 122 2.45 7.04 -6.14
N THR A 123 2.15 6.49 -7.32
CA THR A 123 0.86 6.72 -8.01
C THR A 123 -0.32 6.20 -7.18
N LEU A 124 -0.21 5.00 -6.59
CA LEU A 124 -1.21 4.44 -5.69
C LEU A 124 -1.39 5.32 -4.44
N MET A 125 -0.29 5.73 -3.82
CA MET A 125 -0.31 6.59 -2.63
C MET A 125 -1.01 7.92 -2.92
N VAL A 126 -0.60 8.62 -3.97
CA VAL A 126 -1.20 9.90 -4.38
C VAL A 126 -2.69 9.73 -4.67
N SER A 127 -3.08 8.70 -5.43
CA SER A 127 -4.49 8.42 -5.74
C SER A 127 -5.33 8.20 -4.47
N LEU A 128 -4.86 7.36 -3.55
CA LEU A 128 -5.58 7.07 -2.30
C LEU A 128 -5.64 8.29 -1.39
N THR A 129 -4.54 9.02 -1.23
CA THR A 129 -4.50 10.24 -0.41
C THR A 129 -5.43 11.31 -0.98
N THR A 130 -5.43 11.55 -2.29
CA THR A 130 -6.35 12.51 -2.92
C THR A 130 -7.80 12.09 -2.72
N MET A 131 -8.13 10.82 -2.90
CA MET A 131 -9.48 10.31 -2.72
C MET A 131 -9.95 10.38 -1.26
N ASN A 132 -9.08 10.06 -0.30
CA ASN A 132 -9.38 10.18 1.12
C ASN A 132 -9.56 11.63 1.55
N SER A 133 -8.72 12.55 1.06
CA SER A 133 -8.86 13.98 1.32
C SER A 133 -10.16 14.54 0.72
N ALA A 134 -10.52 14.11 -0.49
CA ALA A 134 -11.79 14.48 -1.11
C ALA A 134 -12.99 13.97 -0.28
N LEU A 135 -12.92 12.75 0.25
CA LEU A 135 -13.93 12.24 1.18
C LEU A 135 -14.07 13.14 2.42
N ILE A 136 -12.96 13.46 3.09
CA ILE A 136 -12.97 14.34 4.28
C ILE A 136 -13.65 15.67 3.95
N VAL A 137 -13.24 16.33 2.87
CA VAL A 137 -13.82 17.62 2.46
C VAL A 137 -15.30 17.48 2.14
N SER A 138 -15.70 16.43 1.43
CA SER A 138 -17.10 16.22 1.04
C SER A 138 -18.02 15.98 2.25
N VAL A 139 -17.62 15.12 3.19
CA VAL A 139 -18.45 14.80 4.36
C VAL A 139 -18.46 15.94 5.36
N CYS A 140 -17.31 16.56 5.64
CA CYS A 140 -17.26 17.73 6.53
C CYS A 140 -18.06 18.90 5.94
N GLY A 141 -17.94 19.16 4.64
CA GLY A 141 -18.71 20.19 3.94
C GLY A 141 -20.22 19.94 3.99
N LEU A 142 -20.65 18.71 3.72
CA LEU A 142 -22.05 18.32 3.84
C LEU A 142 -22.55 18.42 5.28
N ALA A 143 -21.79 17.95 6.27
CA ALA A 143 -22.18 18.02 7.67
C ALA A 143 -22.40 19.47 8.14
N VAL A 144 -21.52 20.40 7.73
CA VAL A 144 -21.67 21.84 8.02
C VAL A 144 -22.90 22.43 7.32
N TRP A 145 -23.15 22.04 6.07
CA TRP A 145 -24.32 22.51 5.31
C TRP A 145 -25.63 21.99 5.91
N LEU A 146 -25.73 20.71 6.24
CA LEU A 146 -26.91 20.11 6.86
C LEU A 146 -27.18 20.69 8.26
N TRP A 147 -26.13 21.03 9.00
CA TRP A 147 -26.27 21.77 10.26
C TRP A 147 -26.80 23.19 10.03
N SER A 148 -26.33 23.90 9.00
CA SER A 148 -26.84 25.23 8.64
C SER A 148 -28.33 25.22 8.28
N VAL A 149 -28.86 24.11 7.77
CA VAL A 149 -30.29 23.94 7.44
C VAL A 149 -31.10 23.42 8.64
N GLY A 150 -30.43 23.11 9.76
CA GLY A 150 -31.08 22.60 10.97
C GLY A 150 -31.46 21.12 10.92
N SER A 151 -31.00 20.37 9.91
CA SER A 151 -31.30 18.93 9.75
C SER A 151 -30.56 18.08 10.79
N ILE A 152 -29.38 18.52 11.22
CA ILE A 152 -28.48 17.71 12.06
C ILE A 152 -27.95 18.52 13.25
N SER A 153 -27.72 17.85 14.39
CA SER A 153 -27.15 18.46 15.59
C SER A 153 -25.62 18.64 15.51
N VAL A 154 -25.07 19.54 16.34
CA VAL A 154 -23.60 19.72 16.48
C VAL A 154 -22.90 18.42 16.85
N GLY A 155 -23.53 17.57 17.66
CA GLY A 155 -22.98 16.26 18.04
C GLY A 155 -22.83 15.32 16.85
N ALA A 156 -23.75 15.36 15.88
CA ALA A 156 -23.65 14.53 14.70
C ALA A 156 -22.61 15.02 13.68
N ILE A 157 -22.27 16.32 13.65
CA ILE A 157 -21.10 16.83 12.92
C ILE A 157 -19.81 16.25 13.50
N ALA A 158 -19.69 16.24 14.83
CA ALA A 158 -18.53 15.67 15.52
C ALA A 158 -18.40 14.18 15.21
N LEU A 159 -19.50 13.41 15.32
CA LEU A 159 -19.53 12.01 14.93
C LEU A 159 -19.10 11.81 13.48
N ALA A 160 -19.64 12.59 12.55
CA ALA A 160 -19.31 12.44 11.14
C ALA A 160 -17.84 12.72 10.83
N THR A 161 -17.30 13.79 11.42
CA THR A 161 -15.88 14.14 11.27
C THR A 161 -14.98 13.06 11.85
N THR A 162 -15.29 12.55 13.05
CA THR A 162 -14.53 11.47 13.68
C THR A 162 -14.56 10.19 12.85
N LEU A 163 -15.74 9.79 12.34
CA LEU A 163 -15.90 8.58 11.53
C LEU A 163 -15.06 8.66 10.24
N VAL A 164 -15.07 9.81 9.57
CA VAL A 164 -14.32 9.99 8.32
C VAL A 164 -12.81 10.05 8.54
N LEU A 165 -12.36 10.69 9.62
CA LEU A 165 -10.95 10.67 10.01
C LEU A 165 -10.47 9.25 10.32
N ARG A 166 -11.31 8.45 10.96
CA ARG A 166 -10.98 7.05 11.25
C ARG A 166 -10.92 6.20 9.98
N LEU A 167 -11.82 6.41 9.02
CA LEU A 167 -11.76 5.77 7.69
C LEU A 167 -10.45 6.10 6.98
N ASN A 168 -10.00 7.36 7.03
CA ASN A 168 -8.70 7.77 6.48
C ASN A 168 -7.53 7.00 7.13
N GLN A 169 -7.54 6.87 8.46
CA GLN A 169 -6.52 6.10 9.20
C GLN A 169 -6.50 4.63 8.78
N MET A 170 -7.66 3.99 8.62
CA MET A 170 -7.78 2.60 8.17
C MET A 170 -7.27 2.41 6.73
N SER A 171 -7.61 3.33 5.83
CA SER A 171 -7.12 3.32 4.44
C SER A 171 -5.60 3.40 4.38
N ASN A 172 -4.98 4.27 5.16
CA ASN A 172 -3.52 4.38 5.27
C ASN A 172 -2.89 3.12 5.89
N MET A 173 -3.58 2.46 6.82
CA MET A 173 -3.12 1.20 7.41
C MET A 173 -3.09 0.07 6.37
N ILE A 174 -4.13 -0.08 5.56
CA ILE A 174 -4.19 -1.08 4.49
C ILE A 174 -3.05 -0.87 3.48
N LEU A 175 -2.80 0.38 3.08
CA LEU A 175 -1.67 0.70 2.20
C LEU A 175 -0.33 0.26 2.80
N ARG A 176 -0.08 0.53 4.09
CA ARG A 176 1.14 0.08 4.76
C ARG A 176 1.26 -1.44 4.81
N GLN A 177 0.16 -2.15 5.05
CA GLN A 177 0.15 -3.61 5.06
C GLN A 177 0.44 -4.19 3.68
N ILE A 178 -0.11 -3.60 2.62
CA ILE A 178 0.18 -3.97 1.24
C ILE A 178 1.67 -3.77 0.94
N THR A 179 2.23 -2.62 1.30
CA THR A 179 3.66 -2.35 1.14
C THR A 179 4.52 -3.36 1.91
N SER A 180 4.20 -3.60 3.18
CA SER A 180 4.92 -4.56 4.02
C SER A 180 4.86 -5.99 3.49
N LEU A 181 3.71 -6.42 2.96
CA LEU A 181 3.57 -7.72 2.29
C LEU A 181 4.54 -7.84 1.13
N PHE A 182 4.66 -6.80 0.32
CA PHE A 182 5.51 -6.83 -0.87
C PHE A 182 7.01 -6.75 -0.54
N GLU A 183 7.38 -6.00 0.50
CA GLU A 183 8.75 -5.98 1.02
C GLU A 183 9.13 -7.33 1.64
N ASN A 184 8.22 -7.95 2.40
CA ASN A 184 8.45 -9.24 3.05
C ASN A 184 8.48 -10.40 2.05
N VAL A 185 7.68 -10.38 0.98
CA VAL A 185 7.75 -11.41 -0.08
C VAL A 185 9.09 -11.29 -0.84
N GLY A 186 9.59 -10.08 -1.07
CA GLY A 186 10.89 -9.87 -1.70
C GLY A 186 12.08 -10.31 -0.87
N SER A 187 11.99 -10.32 0.46
CA SER A 187 13.04 -10.86 1.35
C SER A 187 12.96 -12.38 1.53
N VAL A 188 11.82 -13.00 1.21
CA VAL A 188 11.56 -14.44 1.38
C VAL A 188 12.03 -15.29 0.19
N GLN A 189 12.19 -14.69 -0.99
CA GLN A 189 12.83 -15.34 -2.15
C GLN A 189 14.36 -15.22 -2.16
N ASN A 190 14.95 -14.47 -1.21
CA ASN A 190 16.40 -14.41 -0.97
C ASN A 190 16.88 -15.51 -0.02
#